data_AF-A0A947Z9X9-F1
#
_entry.id   AF-A0A947Z9X9-F1
#
_cell.length_a   1.000
_cell.length_b   1.000
_cell.length_c   1.000
_cell.angle_alpha   90.00
_cell.angle_beta   90.00
_cell.angle_gamma   90.00
#
_symmetry.space_group_name_H-M   'P 1'
#
loop_
_entity.id
_entity.type
_entity.pdbx_description
1 polymer ?
#
loop_
_entity_poly.entity_id
_entity_poly.type
_entity_poly.pdbx_seq_one_letter_code
_entity_poly.pdbx_strand_id
1 'polypeptide(L)'
;MLTIETIVERINAAVERIAETGNWPEIIDRRGTLLKRIPQEGAKAAGFDAGIAAALDLIPRDKQKLISTLHAAYSSQAVEQIREESQKMLPHTETCWWLAASSIVTHGSVDEYKFMDQIADFELLRNDPLLRRDVAIEMFTTMIESFKLVHGIPFSIRSRGLQGAYLAGFRFAVQYEEEEGVFYIGTYKESLGLEEFPWLELHDAQGNPT
;
A
#
# COMPACT_ATOMS: atom_id res chain seq x y z
N MET A 1 -19.46 11.94 -16.87
CA MET A 1 -18.64 10.72 -16.98
C MET A 1 -17.23 11.10 -16.57
N LEU A 2 -16.54 10.31 -15.75
CA LEU A 2 -15.15 10.58 -15.39
C LEU A 2 -14.28 10.33 -16.63
N THR A 3 -13.47 11.32 -17.02
CA THR A 3 -12.36 11.17 -17.98
C THR A 3 -11.04 11.20 -17.23
N ILE A 4 -9.95 10.76 -17.86
CA ILE A 4 -8.60 10.85 -17.27
C ILE A 4 -8.26 12.30 -16.91
N GLU A 5 -8.60 13.31 -17.73
CA GLU A 5 -8.31 14.70 -17.35
C GLU A 5 -9.06 15.11 -16.08
N THR A 6 -10.35 14.79 -15.98
CA THR A 6 -11.13 15.13 -14.78
C THR A 6 -10.66 14.38 -13.54
N ILE A 7 -10.12 13.17 -13.69
CA ILE A 7 -9.51 12.39 -12.60
C ILE A 7 -8.22 13.08 -12.13
N VAL A 8 -7.36 13.47 -13.06
CA VAL A 8 -6.11 14.19 -12.77
C VAL A 8 -6.41 15.52 -12.06
N GLU A 9 -7.38 16.29 -12.53
CA GLU A 9 -7.80 17.55 -11.89
C GLU A 9 -8.27 17.33 -10.44
N ARG A 10 -9.13 16.33 -10.21
CA ARG A 10 -9.62 16.01 -8.86
C ARG A 10 -8.50 15.55 -7.93
N ILE A 11 -7.58 14.73 -8.44
CA ILE A 11 -6.43 14.27 -7.67
C ILE A 11 -5.55 15.47 -7.30
N ASN A 12 -5.22 16.33 -8.26
CA ASN A 12 -4.43 17.55 -7.98
C ASN A 12 -5.07 18.43 -6.91
N ALA A 13 -6.40 18.60 -6.93
CA ALA A 13 -7.12 19.36 -5.92
C ALA A 13 -7.13 18.69 -4.52
N ALA A 14 -6.94 17.37 -4.46
CA ALA A 14 -6.97 16.60 -3.23
C ALA A 14 -5.59 16.34 -2.61
N VAL A 15 -4.50 16.47 -3.36
CA VAL A 15 -3.12 16.11 -2.95
C VAL A 15 -2.78 16.65 -1.56
N GLU A 16 -2.92 17.97 -1.34
CA GLU A 16 -2.52 18.58 -0.07
C GLU A 16 -3.36 18.07 1.10
N ARG A 17 -4.68 17.99 0.92
CA ARG A 17 -5.57 17.41 1.95
C ARG A 17 -5.18 15.98 2.30
N ILE A 18 -4.89 15.14 1.30
CA ILE A 18 -4.50 13.74 1.54
C ILE A 18 -3.16 13.68 2.26
N ALA A 19 -2.19 14.50 1.86
CA ALA A 19 -0.88 14.56 2.49
C ALA A 19 -0.95 15.05 3.95
N GLU A 20 -1.71 16.11 4.22
CA GLU A 20 -1.97 16.63 5.56
C GLU A 20 -2.71 15.59 6.41
N THR A 21 -3.75 14.98 5.85
CA THR A 21 -4.51 13.92 6.52
C THR A 21 -3.59 12.75 6.86
N GLY A 22 -2.65 12.37 5.98
CA GLY A 22 -1.71 11.28 6.24
C GLY A 22 -0.46 11.66 7.03
N ASN A 23 -0.27 12.94 7.38
CA ASN A 23 0.99 13.47 7.93
C ASN A 23 2.22 13.09 7.07
N TRP A 24 2.14 13.29 5.75
CA TRP A 24 3.21 12.85 4.84
C TRP A 24 4.52 13.60 5.08
N PRO A 25 5.66 12.89 5.15
CA PRO A 25 6.97 13.53 5.21
C PRO A 25 7.21 14.45 4.00
N GLU A 26 7.92 15.56 4.22
CA GLU A 26 8.22 16.55 3.15
C GLU A 26 9.03 15.97 1.99
N ILE A 27 9.80 14.91 2.23
CA ILE A 27 10.60 14.23 1.20
C ILE A 27 9.75 13.45 0.17
N ILE A 28 8.48 13.16 0.49
CA ILE A 28 7.59 12.47 -0.44
C ILE A 28 7.09 13.46 -1.50
N ASP A 29 7.31 13.14 -2.78
CA ASP A 29 6.66 13.83 -3.88
C ASP A 29 5.14 13.55 -3.84
N ARG A 30 4.43 14.43 -3.13
CA ARG A 30 3.00 14.29 -2.83
C ARG A 30 2.15 14.16 -4.09
N ARG A 31 2.49 14.94 -5.12
CA ARG A 31 1.77 14.96 -6.38
C ARG A 31 2.20 13.78 -7.26
N GLY A 32 3.50 13.56 -7.42
CA GLY A 32 4.02 12.50 -8.26
C GLY A 32 3.61 11.10 -7.79
N THR A 33 3.54 10.86 -6.47
CA THR A 33 3.15 9.53 -5.95
C THR A 33 1.71 9.15 -6.31
N LEU A 34 0.80 10.12 -6.39
CA LEU A 34 -0.58 9.90 -6.82
C LEU A 34 -0.70 9.91 -8.35
N LEU A 35 -0.08 10.87 -9.04
CA LEU A 35 -0.23 10.99 -10.50
C LEU A 35 0.45 9.85 -11.28
N LYS A 36 1.56 9.27 -10.78
CA LYS A 36 2.24 8.13 -11.44
C LYS A 36 1.36 6.87 -11.53
N ARG A 37 0.24 6.85 -10.81
CA ARG A 37 -0.73 5.75 -10.81
C ARG A 37 -1.76 5.87 -11.92
N ILE A 38 -1.90 7.04 -12.51
CA ILE A 38 -2.88 7.32 -13.56
C ILE A 38 -2.18 7.09 -14.92
N PRO A 39 -2.75 6.27 -15.82
CA PRO A 39 -2.22 6.12 -17.17
C PRO A 39 -2.29 7.45 -17.93
N GLN A 40 -1.27 7.71 -18.74
CA GLN A 40 -1.26 8.81 -19.72
C GLN A 40 -1.56 8.26 -21.11
N GLU A 41 -1.88 9.14 -22.07
CA GLU A 41 -2.16 8.73 -23.45
C GLU A 41 -1.02 7.86 -24.03
N GLY A 42 -1.35 6.63 -24.43
CA GLY A 42 -0.39 5.67 -24.98
C GLY A 42 0.59 5.05 -23.96
N ALA A 43 0.48 5.40 -22.67
CA ALA A 43 1.35 4.91 -21.61
C ALA A 43 0.57 4.09 -20.56
N LYS A 44 1.30 3.25 -19.82
CA LYS A 44 0.74 2.45 -18.74
C LYS A 44 1.25 2.94 -17.38
N ALA A 45 0.47 2.69 -16.33
CA ALA A 45 0.78 3.11 -14.97
C ALA A 45 0.57 1.99 -13.96
N ALA A 46 0.83 2.26 -12.67
CA ALA A 46 0.58 1.31 -11.58
C ALA A 46 -0.92 1.07 -11.32
N GLY A 47 -1.80 1.96 -11.79
CA GLY A 47 -3.24 1.83 -11.68
C GLY A 47 -3.80 2.24 -10.32
N PHE A 48 -5.09 1.91 -10.14
CA PHE A 48 -5.90 2.30 -8.98
C PHE A 48 -5.29 1.80 -7.65
N ASP A 49 -5.47 2.57 -6.57
CA ASP A 49 -5.25 2.12 -5.20
C ASP A 49 -6.09 2.93 -4.20
N ALA A 50 -5.87 2.66 -2.91
CA ALA A 50 -6.51 3.38 -1.82
C ALA A 50 -6.22 4.90 -1.85
N GLY A 51 -5.02 5.33 -2.25
CA GLY A 51 -4.68 6.75 -2.38
C GLY A 51 -5.52 7.45 -3.45
N ILE A 52 -5.67 6.82 -4.62
CA ILE A 52 -6.55 7.27 -5.70
C ILE A 52 -8.01 7.30 -5.23
N ALA A 53 -8.47 6.24 -4.55
CA ALA A 53 -9.83 6.16 -4.02
C ALA A 53 -10.15 7.31 -3.04
N ALA A 54 -9.21 7.64 -2.15
CA ALA A 54 -9.34 8.76 -1.22
C ALA A 54 -9.28 10.13 -1.93
N ALA A 55 -8.35 10.30 -2.87
CA ALA A 55 -8.20 11.54 -3.63
C ALA A 55 -9.44 11.86 -4.48
N LEU A 56 -10.11 10.84 -5.01
CA LEU A 56 -11.37 10.96 -5.75
C LEU A 56 -12.63 11.04 -4.86
N ASP A 57 -12.47 11.05 -3.54
CA ASP A 57 -13.57 11.01 -2.56
C ASP A 57 -14.55 9.84 -2.79
N LEU A 58 -14.04 8.71 -3.29
CA LEU A 58 -14.78 7.45 -3.36
C LEU A 58 -14.91 6.80 -1.98
N ILE A 59 -14.00 7.14 -1.08
CA ILE A 59 -14.03 6.75 0.33
C ILE A 59 -14.53 7.96 1.15
N PRO A 60 -15.47 7.79 2.09
CA PRO A 60 -15.93 8.88 2.95
C PRO A 60 -14.77 9.59 3.65
N ARG A 61 -14.79 10.92 3.71
CA ARG A 61 -13.66 11.73 4.22
C ARG A 61 -13.29 11.40 5.67
N ASP A 62 -14.27 11.06 6.49
CA ASP A 62 -14.08 10.62 7.88
C ASP A 62 -13.49 9.21 8.01
N LYS A 63 -13.19 8.54 6.89
CA LYS A 63 -12.57 7.22 6.80
C LYS A 63 -11.24 7.21 6.05
N GLN A 64 -10.72 8.38 5.69
CA GLN A 64 -9.52 8.48 4.85
C GLN A 64 -8.21 8.50 5.67
N LYS A 65 -8.25 8.64 7.01
CA LYS A 65 -7.04 8.89 7.81
C LYS A 65 -6.02 7.76 7.69
N LEU A 66 -6.45 6.52 7.91
CA LEU A 66 -5.58 5.35 7.76
C LEU A 66 -5.02 5.23 6.34
N ILE A 67 -5.87 5.38 5.32
CA ILE A 67 -5.47 5.25 3.91
C ILE A 67 -4.44 6.29 3.51
N SER A 68 -4.69 7.55 3.87
CA SER A 68 -3.73 8.62 3.65
C SER A 68 -2.41 8.31 4.35
N THR A 69 -2.43 7.83 5.59
CA THR A 69 -1.21 7.46 6.32
C THR A 69 -0.44 6.35 5.59
N LEU A 70 -1.11 5.25 5.26
CA LEU A 70 -0.52 4.06 4.64
C LEU A 70 0.02 4.29 3.22
N HIS A 71 -0.50 5.29 2.50
CA HIS A 71 0.01 5.61 1.16
C HIS A 71 1.41 6.25 1.20
N ALA A 72 1.76 6.98 2.26
CA ALA A 72 3.11 7.51 2.44
C ALA A 72 4.04 6.53 3.14
N ALA A 73 3.62 6.03 4.31
CA ALA A 73 4.42 5.09 5.08
C ALA A 73 3.57 4.29 6.08
N TYR A 74 3.98 3.05 6.35
CA TYR A 74 3.42 2.29 7.47
C TYR A 74 3.97 2.84 8.78
N SER A 75 3.08 3.22 9.68
CA SER A 75 3.43 3.59 11.06
C SER A 75 2.98 2.52 12.04
N SER A 76 3.56 2.51 13.25
CA SER A 76 3.10 1.61 14.32
C SER A 76 1.64 1.78 14.68
N GLN A 77 1.15 3.02 14.67
CA GLN A 77 -0.25 3.34 14.96
C GLN A 77 -1.18 2.78 13.87
N ALA A 78 -0.80 2.95 12.61
CA ALA A 78 -1.58 2.43 11.48
C ALA A 78 -1.64 0.90 11.48
N VAL A 79 -0.51 0.23 11.73
CA VAL A 79 -0.47 -1.25 11.82
C VAL A 79 -1.33 -1.75 12.97
N GLU A 80 -1.28 -1.11 14.14
CA GLU A 80 -2.09 -1.52 15.29
C GLU A 80 -3.59 -1.30 15.02
N GLN A 81 -3.98 -0.16 14.45
CA GLN A 81 -5.36 0.09 14.05
C GLN A 81 -5.87 -1.00 13.08
N ILE A 82 -5.07 -1.40 12.09
CA ILE A 82 -5.43 -2.47 11.16
C ILE A 82 -5.64 -3.80 11.90
N ARG A 83 -4.75 -4.16 12.83
CA ARG A 83 -4.86 -5.39 13.60
C ARG A 83 -6.07 -5.41 14.52
N GLU A 84 -6.43 -4.28 15.12
CA GLU A 84 -7.61 -4.15 15.97
C GLU A 84 -8.90 -4.22 15.14
N GLU A 85 -9.00 -3.43 14.07
CA GLU A 85 -10.19 -3.35 13.23
C GLU A 85 -10.43 -4.66 12.44
N SER A 86 -9.36 -5.38 12.06
CA SER A 86 -9.47 -6.64 11.31
C SER A 86 -10.07 -7.79 12.12
N GLN A 87 -10.07 -7.74 13.45
CA GLN A 87 -10.68 -8.77 14.30
C GLN A 87 -12.19 -8.95 14.04
N LYS A 88 -12.87 -7.86 13.67
CA LYS A 88 -14.31 -7.86 13.35
C LYS A 88 -14.61 -7.49 11.91
N MET A 89 -13.64 -6.91 11.20
CA MET A 89 -13.73 -6.40 9.83
C MET A 89 -15.07 -5.68 9.57
N LEU A 90 -15.40 -4.70 10.41
CA LEU A 90 -16.69 -4.00 10.25
C LEU A 90 -16.67 -3.15 8.97
N PRO A 91 -17.75 -3.14 8.17
CA PRO A 91 -17.73 -2.56 6.82
C PRO A 91 -17.52 -1.04 6.77
N HIS A 92 -17.67 -0.35 7.90
CA HIS A 92 -17.53 1.10 8.03
C HIS A 92 -16.19 1.54 8.62
N THR A 93 -15.30 0.61 8.95
CA THR A 93 -13.95 0.90 9.50
C THR A 93 -13.01 1.34 8.39
N GLU A 94 -11.98 2.10 8.75
CA GLU A 94 -10.98 2.57 7.77
C GLU A 94 -10.20 1.40 7.17
N THR A 95 -9.92 0.37 7.98
CA THR A 95 -9.25 -0.87 7.56
C THR A 95 -10.04 -1.61 6.47
N CYS A 96 -11.36 -1.73 6.62
CA CYS A 96 -12.19 -2.36 5.60
C CYS A 96 -12.13 -1.59 4.28
N TRP A 97 -12.23 -0.25 4.33
CA TRP A 97 -12.10 0.60 3.14
C TRP A 97 -10.73 0.47 2.48
N TRP A 98 -9.65 0.47 3.27
CA TRP A 98 -8.29 0.33 2.79
C TRP A 98 -8.05 -1.02 2.11
N LEU A 99 -8.47 -2.11 2.74
CA LEU A 99 -8.31 -3.46 2.21
C LEU A 99 -9.14 -3.67 0.94
N ALA A 100 -10.37 -3.17 0.91
CA ALA A 100 -11.21 -3.22 -0.29
C ALA A 100 -10.64 -2.39 -1.43
N ALA A 101 -10.06 -1.21 -1.18
CA ALA A 101 -9.38 -0.47 -2.24
C ALA A 101 -8.10 -1.19 -2.70
N SER A 102 -7.44 -1.88 -1.77
CA SER A 102 -6.26 -2.67 -2.05
C SER A 102 -6.57 -3.90 -2.92
N SER A 103 -7.77 -4.48 -2.85
CA SER A 103 -8.12 -5.66 -3.67
C SER A 103 -8.32 -5.34 -5.16
N ILE A 104 -8.62 -4.08 -5.50
CA ILE A 104 -8.79 -3.61 -6.89
C ILE A 104 -7.46 -3.50 -7.63
N VAL A 105 -6.36 -3.35 -6.90
CA VAL A 105 -5.03 -3.20 -7.47
C VAL A 105 -4.67 -4.47 -8.24
N THR A 106 -4.47 -4.34 -9.54
CA THR A 106 -3.93 -5.43 -10.37
C THR A 106 -2.42 -5.32 -10.46
N HIS A 107 -1.72 -6.46 -10.49
CA HIS A 107 -0.28 -6.45 -10.70
C HIS A 107 0.04 -6.25 -12.19
N GLY A 108 0.95 -5.31 -12.47
CA GLY A 108 1.43 -5.01 -13.81
C GLY A 108 1.04 -3.62 -14.30
N SER A 109 1.26 -3.39 -15.59
CA SER A 109 1.06 -2.09 -16.23
C SER A 109 -0.41 -1.92 -16.67
N VAL A 110 -1.10 -0.94 -16.08
CA VAL A 110 -2.51 -0.62 -16.30
C VAL A 110 -2.65 0.49 -17.36
N ASP A 111 -3.48 0.25 -18.39
CA ASP A 111 -3.85 1.26 -19.40
C ASP A 111 -5.12 2.03 -18.99
N GLU A 112 -5.51 3.04 -19.76
CA GLU A 112 -6.67 3.88 -19.48
C GLU A 112 -7.96 3.08 -19.31
N TYR A 113 -8.22 2.12 -20.21
CA TYR A 113 -9.43 1.30 -20.15
C TYR A 113 -9.51 0.49 -18.85
N LYS A 114 -8.43 -0.23 -18.50
CA LYS A 114 -8.36 -1.00 -17.26
C LYS A 114 -8.43 -0.12 -16.02
N PHE A 115 -7.86 1.07 -16.07
CA PHE A 115 -7.93 2.02 -14.95
C PHE A 115 -9.36 2.49 -14.70
N MET A 116 -10.12 2.73 -15.76
CA MET A 116 -11.54 3.06 -15.66
C MET A 116 -12.37 1.87 -15.14
N ASP A 117 -12.07 0.64 -15.56
CA ASP A 117 -12.68 -0.57 -15.01
C ASP A 117 -12.41 -0.70 -13.49
N GLN A 118 -11.16 -0.46 -13.06
CA GLN A 118 -10.82 -0.47 -11.63
C GLN A 118 -11.62 0.56 -10.81
N ILE A 119 -11.83 1.76 -11.35
CA ILE A 119 -12.67 2.78 -10.69
C ILE A 119 -14.12 2.28 -10.60
N ALA A 120 -14.66 1.70 -11.67
CA ALA A 120 -16.01 1.15 -11.68
C ALA A 120 -16.17 -0.01 -10.67
N ASP A 121 -15.20 -0.92 -10.61
CA ASP A 121 -15.17 -2.02 -9.65
C ASP A 121 -15.17 -1.50 -8.21
N PHE A 122 -14.39 -0.45 -7.92
CA PHE A 122 -14.40 0.15 -6.60
C PHE A 122 -15.72 0.86 -6.26
N GLU A 123 -16.38 1.49 -7.23
CA GLU A 123 -17.72 2.06 -7.03
C GLU A 123 -18.75 0.98 -6.66
N LEU A 124 -18.61 -0.26 -7.13
CA LEU A 124 -19.44 -1.38 -6.67
C LEU A 124 -19.20 -1.65 -5.17
N LEU A 125 -17.93 -1.75 -4.75
CA LEU A 125 -17.57 -1.96 -3.34
C LEU A 125 -17.97 -0.77 -2.44
N ARG A 126 -17.95 0.44 -2.97
CA ARG A 126 -18.42 1.63 -2.23
C ARG A 126 -19.89 1.51 -1.87
N ASN A 127 -20.70 1.05 -2.82
CA ASN A 127 -22.16 0.99 -2.70
C ASN A 127 -22.69 -0.29 -2.05
N ASP A 128 -21.86 -1.33 -1.91
CA ASP A 128 -22.22 -2.58 -1.23
C ASP A 128 -21.31 -2.82 -0.01
N PRO A 129 -21.77 -2.48 1.21
CA PRO A 129 -20.99 -2.67 2.43
C PRO A 129 -20.66 -4.14 2.74
N LEU A 130 -21.52 -5.09 2.36
CA LEU A 130 -21.28 -6.52 2.63
C LEU A 130 -20.22 -7.06 1.69
N LEU A 131 -20.36 -6.78 0.39
CA LEU A 131 -19.34 -7.15 -0.60
C LEU A 131 -17.99 -6.51 -0.25
N ARG A 132 -17.97 -5.22 0.13
CA ARG A 132 -16.75 -4.53 0.57
C ARG A 132 -16.05 -5.28 1.71
N ARG A 133 -16.82 -5.69 2.72
CA ARG A 133 -16.28 -6.45 3.85
C ARG A 133 -15.71 -7.78 3.38
N ASP A 134 -16.46 -8.53 2.59
CA ASP A 134 -16.06 -9.89 2.22
C ASP A 134 -14.77 -9.86 1.38
N VAL A 135 -14.66 -8.90 0.45
CA VAL A 135 -13.44 -8.64 -0.32
C VAL A 135 -12.28 -8.15 0.58
N ALA A 136 -12.56 -7.32 1.60
CA ALA A 136 -11.55 -6.89 2.56
C ALA A 136 -11.00 -8.07 3.40
N ILE A 137 -11.85 -9.03 3.80
CA ILE A 137 -11.43 -10.25 4.51
C ILE A 137 -10.51 -11.10 3.63
N GLU A 138 -10.89 -11.31 2.38
CA GLU A 138 -10.09 -12.07 1.42
C GLU A 138 -8.72 -11.39 1.18
N MET A 139 -8.71 -10.07 1.02
CA MET A 139 -7.47 -9.32 0.85
C MET A 139 -6.59 -9.39 2.10
N PHE A 140 -7.15 -9.26 3.30
CA PHE A 140 -6.39 -9.40 4.54
C PHE A 140 -5.75 -10.79 4.64
N THR A 141 -6.52 -11.84 4.37
CA THR A 141 -6.06 -13.23 4.37
C THR A 141 -4.93 -13.43 3.36
N THR A 142 -5.12 -12.95 2.14
CA THR A 142 -4.11 -13.02 1.09
C THR A 142 -2.82 -12.32 1.51
N MET A 143 -2.89 -11.15 2.15
CA MET A 143 -1.69 -10.44 2.63
C MET A 143 -0.94 -11.30 3.68
N ILE A 144 -1.62 -11.79 4.72
CA ILE A 144 -0.95 -12.57 5.78
C ILE A 144 -0.44 -13.93 5.29
N GLU A 145 -0.93 -14.43 4.16
CA GLU A 145 -0.42 -15.62 3.48
C GLU A 145 0.65 -15.30 2.41
N SER A 146 1.07 -14.05 2.26
CA SER A 146 2.03 -13.61 1.25
C SER A 146 3.49 -13.60 1.71
N PHE A 147 3.78 -14.23 2.85
CA PHE A 147 5.13 -14.48 3.33
C PHE A 147 5.28 -15.91 3.85
N LYS A 148 6.53 -16.38 3.95
CA LYS A 148 6.89 -17.64 4.62
C LYS A 148 7.91 -17.37 5.71
N LEU A 149 7.96 -18.24 6.70
CA LEU A 149 8.99 -18.17 7.73
C LEU A 149 10.23 -18.98 7.32
N VAL A 150 11.39 -18.34 7.35
CA VAL A 150 12.70 -18.98 7.19
C VAL A 150 13.48 -18.67 8.47
N HIS A 151 13.76 -19.70 9.27
CA HIS A 151 14.37 -19.54 10.60
C HIS A 151 13.66 -18.52 11.51
N GLY A 152 12.32 -18.48 11.44
CA GLY A 152 11.50 -17.54 12.22
C GLY A 152 11.44 -16.10 11.66
N ILE A 153 12.14 -15.82 10.56
CA ILE A 153 12.13 -14.53 9.88
C ILE A 153 11.10 -14.58 8.74
N PRO A 154 10.19 -13.59 8.62
CA PRO A 154 9.22 -13.55 7.53
C PRO A 154 9.87 -13.04 6.23
N PHE A 155 9.84 -13.89 5.21
CA PHE A 155 10.25 -13.60 3.84
C PHE A 155 9.02 -13.45 2.95
N SER A 156 8.85 -12.28 2.37
CA SER A 156 7.86 -12.00 1.33
C SER A 156 8.08 -12.96 0.16
N ILE A 157 7.00 -13.63 -0.29
CA ILE A 157 7.04 -14.56 -1.44
C ILE A 157 6.25 -14.04 -2.64
N ARG A 158 5.50 -12.94 -2.46
CA ARG A 158 4.73 -12.25 -3.48
C ARG A 158 4.44 -10.83 -3.00
N SER A 159 3.84 -10.02 -3.88
CA SER A 159 3.49 -8.65 -3.52
C SER A 159 2.69 -8.59 -2.21
N ARG A 160 2.96 -7.53 -1.43
CA ARG A 160 2.36 -7.28 -0.12
C ARG A 160 2.76 -8.23 1.01
N GLY A 161 3.73 -9.13 0.78
CA GLY A 161 4.22 -10.03 1.82
C GLY A 161 4.85 -9.30 3.01
N LEU A 162 5.54 -8.17 2.79
CA LEU A 162 6.06 -7.33 3.88
C LEU A 162 4.92 -6.81 4.78
N GLN A 163 3.90 -6.23 4.17
CA GLN A 163 2.71 -5.73 4.86
C GLN A 163 2.02 -6.87 5.60
N GLY A 164 1.81 -8.01 4.93
CA GLY A 164 1.25 -9.22 5.51
C GLY A 164 1.97 -9.66 6.79
N ALA A 165 3.31 -9.65 6.78
CA ALA A 165 4.11 -9.97 7.94
C ALA A 165 3.89 -8.97 9.09
N TYR A 166 3.79 -7.67 8.79
CA TYR A 166 3.46 -6.67 9.80
C TYR A 166 2.08 -6.96 10.41
N LEU A 167 1.07 -7.26 9.59
CA LEU A 167 -0.27 -7.56 10.08
C LEU A 167 -0.30 -8.85 10.90
N ALA A 168 0.53 -9.83 10.57
CA ALA A 168 0.67 -11.10 11.29
C ALA A 168 1.47 -11.01 12.61
N GLY A 169 1.93 -9.83 13.01
CA GLY A 169 2.60 -9.61 14.31
C GLY A 169 4.11 -9.39 14.23
N PHE A 170 4.74 -9.58 13.08
CA PHE A 170 6.19 -9.40 12.94
C PHE A 170 6.56 -7.92 12.89
N ARG A 171 7.72 -7.55 13.43
CA ARG A 171 8.20 -6.15 13.47
C ARG A 171 8.87 -5.71 12.17
N PHE A 172 9.43 -6.66 11.44
CA PHE A 172 10.11 -6.45 10.17
C PHE A 172 9.86 -7.66 9.27
N ALA A 173 10.16 -7.50 7.99
CA ALA A 173 10.16 -8.59 7.02
C ALA A 173 11.18 -8.34 5.92
N VAL A 174 11.51 -9.41 5.22
CA VAL A 174 12.52 -9.41 4.16
C VAL A 174 11.84 -9.67 2.81
N GLN A 175 12.22 -8.93 1.78
CA GLN A 175 11.81 -9.17 0.41
C GLN A 175 13.06 -9.24 -0.47
N TYR A 176 13.13 -10.23 -1.36
CA TYR A 176 14.11 -10.25 -2.43
C TYR A 176 13.52 -9.55 -3.65
N GLU A 177 14.22 -8.55 -4.18
CA GLU A 177 13.85 -7.90 -5.44
C GLU A 177 14.69 -8.52 -6.56
N GLU A 178 14.05 -9.38 -7.37
CA GLU A 178 14.76 -10.20 -8.36
C GLU A 178 15.41 -9.35 -9.46
N GLU A 179 14.76 -8.25 -9.86
CA GLU A 179 15.27 -7.37 -10.93
C GLU A 179 16.57 -6.67 -10.52
N GLU A 180 16.72 -6.38 -9.23
CA GLU A 180 17.88 -5.67 -8.68
C GLU A 180 18.91 -6.62 -8.04
N GLY A 181 18.53 -7.87 -7.76
CA GLY A 181 19.39 -8.84 -7.10
C GLY A 181 19.68 -8.51 -5.64
N VAL A 182 18.82 -7.72 -4.98
CA VAL A 182 19.06 -7.24 -3.60
C VAL A 182 17.95 -7.68 -2.64
N PHE A 183 18.30 -7.77 -1.36
CA PHE A 183 17.33 -7.96 -0.28
C PHE A 183 16.96 -6.63 0.37
N TYR A 184 15.67 -6.38 0.47
CA TYR A 184 15.09 -5.29 1.24
C TYR A 184 14.62 -5.79 2.60
N ILE A 185 15.02 -5.10 3.67
CA ILE A 185 14.48 -5.31 5.01
C ILE A 185 13.56 -4.14 5.32
N GLY A 186 12.26 -4.42 5.42
CA GLY A 186 11.24 -3.43 5.71
C GLY A 186 10.77 -3.50 7.17
N THR A 187 10.40 -2.34 7.73
CA THR A 187 9.69 -2.25 9.00
C THR A 187 8.67 -1.10 8.97
N TYR A 188 7.66 -1.17 9.84
CA TYR A 188 6.74 -0.07 10.14
C TYR A 188 7.16 0.74 11.38
N LYS A 189 8.32 0.40 11.95
CA LYS A 189 8.98 1.16 13.02
C LYS A 189 9.79 2.30 12.40
N GLU A 190 10.09 3.30 13.21
CA GLU A 190 10.95 4.42 12.81
C GLU A 190 12.37 3.97 12.44
N SER A 191 12.79 2.81 12.95
CA SER A 191 14.08 2.21 12.68
C SER A 191 14.04 0.69 12.79
N LEU A 192 14.99 0.02 12.11
CA LEU A 192 15.32 -1.38 12.28
C LEU A 192 16.15 -1.67 13.56
N GLY A 193 16.65 -0.63 14.22
CA GLY A 193 17.58 -0.75 15.36
C GLY A 193 19.00 -1.13 14.92
N LEU A 194 19.41 -0.70 13.72
CA LEU A 194 20.70 -1.02 13.10
C LEU A 194 21.67 0.18 13.09
N GLU A 195 21.36 1.26 13.79
CA GLU A 195 22.15 2.49 13.82
C GLU A 195 23.56 2.28 14.37
N GLU A 196 23.69 1.33 15.31
CA GLU A 196 24.96 0.92 15.90
C GLU A 196 25.45 -0.42 15.35
N PHE A 197 24.79 -0.96 14.31
CA PHE A 197 25.19 -2.25 13.75
C PHE A 197 26.59 -2.12 13.13
N PRO A 198 27.56 -2.97 13.53
CA PRO A 198 28.92 -2.90 13.02
C PRO A 198 28.94 -3.53 11.62
N TRP A 199 28.51 -2.78 10.61
CA TRP A 199 28.62 -3.19 9.22
C TRP A 199 30.10 -3.51 8.94
N LEU A 200 30.40 -4.79 8.76
CA LEU A 200 31.76 -5.23 8.46
C LEU A 200 32.08 -4.72 7.05
N GLU A 201 33.03 -3.79 6.95
CA GLU A 201 33.65 -3.38 5.68
C GLU A 201 34.64 -4.43 5.16
N LEU A 202 34.58 -5.66 5.66
CA LEU A 202 35.45 -6.73 5.20
C LEU A 202 34.89 -7.22 3.87
N HIS A 203 35.68 -7.01 2.82
CA HIS A 203 35.40 -7.61 1.53
C HIS A 203 36.34 -8.80 1.33
N ASP A 204 35.85 -9.90 0.74
CA ASP A 204 36.72 -10.96 0.24
C ASP A 204 37.62 -10.44 -0.90
N ALA A 205 38.53 -11.29 -1.38
CA ALA A 205 39.42 -10.94 -2.48
C ALA A 205 38.68 -10.64 -3.82
N GLN A 206 37.37 -10.89 -3.88
CA GLN A 206 36.49 -10.65 -5.01
C GLN A 206 35.60 -9.41 -4.82
N GLY A 207 35.69 -8.73 -3.66
CA GLY A 207 34.90 -7.54 -3.36
C GLY A 207 33.53 -7.82 -2.73
N ASN A 208 33.24 -9.05 -2.29
CA ASN A 208 31.98 -9.38 -1.62
C ASN A 208 32.08 -9.15 -0.10
N PRO A 209 31.05 -8.62 0.57
CA PRO A 209 31.03 -8.51 2.03
C PRO A 209 31.27 -9.87 2.71
N THR A 210 32.09 -9.89 3.76
CA THR A 210 32.46 -11.06 4.58
C THR A 210 32.17 -10.85 6.06
#